data_AF-A0A371QMJ5-F1
#
_entry.id   AF-A0A371QMJ5-F1
#
_cell.length_a   1.000
_cell.length_b   1.000
_cell.length_c   1.000
_cell.angle_alpha   90.00
_cell.angle_beta   90.00
_cell.angle_gamma   90.00
#
_symmetry.space_group_name_H-M   'P 1'
#
loop_
_entity.id
_entity.type
_entity.pdbx_description
1 polymer ?
#
loop_
_entity_poly.entity_id
_entity_poly.type
_entity_poly.pdbx_seq_one_letter_code
_entity_poly.pdbx_strand_id
1 'polypeptide(L)' 'MSFKTSDLDGVIPRLNLKNVLLHDSFGTLHSYTSGADGVRQIYFKDPDGYWIEVNEATTV' A
#
# COMPACT_ATOMS: atom_id res chain seq x y z
N MET A 1 4.44 0.73 -10.52
CA MET A 1 4.01 2.15 -10.50
C MET A 1 3.92 2.60 -9.04
N SER A 2 4.18 3.87 -8.74
CA SER A 2 4.20 4.36 -7.34
C SER A 2 3.31 5.59 -7.19
N PHE A 3 2.47 5.59 -6.15
CA PHE A 3 1.56 6.67 -5.78
C PHE A 3 1.82 7.13 -4.34
N LYS A 4 1.34 8.34 -4.01
CA LYS A 4 1.34 8.87 -2.64
C LYS A 4 -0.06 9.34 -2.26
N THR A 5 -0.44 9.14 -1.00
CA THR A 5 -1.71 9.61 -0.44
C THR A 5 -1.51 10.07 1.00
N SER A 6 -2.20 11.13 1.43
CA SER A 6 -2.28 11.52 2.84
C SER A 6 -3.33 10.72 3.63
N ASP A 7 -4.12 9.89 2.96
CA ASP A 7 -5.19 9.07 3.54
C ASP A 7 -4.95 7.60 3.20
N LEU A 8 -3.91 6.99 3.78
CA LEU A 8 -3.61 5.57 3.55
C LEU A 8 -4.65 4.67 4.25
N ASP A 9 -5.12 5.08 5.43
CA ASP A 9 -6.15 4.37 6.19
C ASP A 9 -7.51 4.34 5.47
N GLY A 10 -7.82 5.30 4.60
CA GLY A 10 -8.98 5.25 3.71
C GLY A 10 -8.78 4.42 2.43
N VAL A 11 -7.54 4.18 2.00
CA VAL A 11 -7.23 3.35 0.83
C VAL A 11 -7.34 1.86 1.15
N ILE A 12 -6.76 1.43 2.28
CA ILE A 12 -6.70 0.01 2.67
C ILE A 12 -8.08 -0.66 2.69
N PRO A 13 -9.13 -0.10 3.35
CA PRO A 13 -10.45 -0.70 3.37
C PRO A 13 -11.09 -0.78 1.99
N ARG A 14 -10.84 0.19 1.10
CA ARG A 14 -11.37 0.18 -0.27
C ARG A 14 -10.77 -0.94 -1.11
N LEU A 15 -9.48 -1.24 -0.90
CA LEU A 15 -8.81 -2.38 -1.53
C LEU A 15 -9.35 -3.70 -0.99
N ASN A 16 -9.52 -3.82 0.33
CA ASN A 16 -10.11 -4.99 0.97
C ASN A 16 -11.55 -5.26 0.48
N LEU A 17 -12.39 -4.22 0.37
CA LEU A 17 -13.75 -4.34 -0.17
C LEU A 17 -13.78 -4.82 -1.63
N LYS A 18 -12.70 -4.61 -2.38
CA LYS A 18 -12.53 -5.07 -3.76
C LYS A 18 -11.80 -6.42 -3.85
N ASN A 19 -11.53 -7.08 -2.73
CA ASN A 19 -10.74 -8.32 -2.64
C ASN A 19 -9.34 -8.20 -3.26
N VAL A 20 -8.72 -7.02 -3.17
CA VAL A 20 -7.34 -6.81 -3.60
C VAL A 20 -6.41 -7.18 -2.45
N LEU A 21 -5.52 -8.15 -2.68
CA LEU A 21 -4.56 -8.60 -1.68
C LEU A 21 -3.43 -7.58 -1.50
N LEU A 22 -3.22 -7.18 -0.25
CA LEU A 22 -2.14 -6.30 0.17
C LEU A 22 -0.91 -7.09 0.58
N HIS A 23 0.24 -6.50 0.31
CA HIS A 23 1.55 -7.01 0.68
C HIS A 23 2.37 -5.91 1.36
N ASP A 24 3.28 -6.33 2.24
CA ASP A 24 4.44 -5.51 2.60
C ASP A 24 5.55 -5.63 1.54
N SER A 25 6.65 -4.92 1.75
CA SER A 25 7.83 -4.91 0.86
C SER A 25 8.52 -6.27 0.73
N PHE A 26 8.24 -7.22 1.63
CA PHE A 26 8.77 -8.59 1.60
C PHE A 26 7.79 -9.58 0.95
N GLY A 27 6.59 -9.13 0.57
CA GLY A 27 5.55 -9.97 -0.02
C GLY A 27 4.66 -10.67 1.01
N THR A 28 4.71 -10.28 2.28
CA THR A 28 3.84 -10.86 3.31
C THR A 28 2.40 -10.43 3.08
N LEU A 29 1.49 -11.39 2.92
CA LEU A 29 0.08 -11.14 2.71
C LEU A 29 -0.55 -10.42 3.92
N HIS A 30 -1.49 -9.51 3.65
CA HIS A 30 -2.25 -8.75 4.65
C HIS A 30 -1.38 -7.91 5.60
N SER A 31 -0.18 -7.54 5.15
CA SER A 31 0.77 -6.72 5.89
C SER A 31 1.04 -5.40 5.15
N TYR A 32 1.67 -4.46 5.84
CA TYR A 32 2.17 -3.21 5.28
C TYR A 32 3.58 -2.93 5.81
N THR A 33 4.38 -2.22 5.03
CA THR A 33 5.71 -1.80 5.47
C THR A 33 5.58 -0.56 6.35
N SER A 34 6.22 -0.58 7.52
CA SER A 34 6.50 0.62 8.31
C SER A 34 7.97 0.96 8.15
N GLY A 35 8.28 1.96 7.33
CA GLY A 35 9.64 2.39 7.04
C GLY A 35 10.34 2.97 8.28
N ALA A 36 11.68 2.92 8.29
CA ALA A 36 12.49 3.53 9.35
C ALA A 36 12.38 5.07 9.39
N ASP A 37 11.94 5.67 8.28
CA ASP A 37 11.60 7.09 8.13
C ASP A 37 10.19 7.44 8.64
N GLY A 38 9.44 6.45 9.15
CA GLY A 38 8.07 6.62 9.63
C GLY A 38 7.00 6.59 8.54
N VAL A 39 7.38 6.35 7.27
CA VAL A 39 6.43 6.28 6.16
C VAL A 39 5.84 4.86 6.08
N ARG A 40 4.50 4.77 6.08
CA ARG A 40 3.81 3.51 5.78
C ARG A 40 3.69 3.29 4.28
N GLN A 41 3.84 2.05 3.84
CA GLN A 41 3.75 1.67 2.43
C GLN A 41 2.96 0.37 2.28
N ILE A 42 2.14 0.29 1.24
CA ILE A 42 1.44 -0.93 0.83
C ILE A 42 1.76 -1.27 -0.61
N TYR A 43 1.73 -2.57 -0.91
CA TYR A 43 1.96 -3.10 -2.25
C TYR A 43 0.82 -4.01 -2.66
N PHE A 44 0.42 -3.96 -3.92
CA PHE A 44 -0.54 -4.90 -4.51
C PHE A 44 -0.30 -5.02 -6.02
N LYS A 45 -0.94 -5.99 -6.66
CA LYS A 45 -0.87 -6.17 -8.12
C LYS A 45 -2.13 -5.66 -8.80
N ASP A 46 -1.95 -5.04 -9.97
CA ASP A 46 -3.05 -4.78 -10.90
C ASP A 46 -3.45 -6.06 -11.66
N PRO A 47 -4.52 -6.04 -12.47
CA PRO A 47 -4.96 -7.20 -13.24
C PRO A 47 -3.92 -7.75 -14.23
N ASP A 48 -3.01 -6.91 -14.70
CA ASP A 48 -1.93 -7.29 -15.62
C ASP A 48 -0.70 -7.84 -14.87
N GLY A 49 -0.75 -7.85 -13.53
CA GLY A 49 0.27 -8.42 -12.66
C GLY A 49 1.40 -7.45 -12.27
N TYR A 50 1.29 -6.17 -12.62
CA TYR A 50 2.27 -5.16 -12.26
C TYR A 50 2.13 -4.73 -10.80
N TRP A 51 3.26 -4.48 -10.16
CA TRP A 51 3.29 -3.96 -8.81
C TRP A 51 2.88 -2.49 -8.77
N ILE A 52 1.91 -2.21 -7.92
CA ILE A 52 1.51 -0.89 -7.48
C ILE A 52 1.97 -0.72 -6.03
N GLU A 53 2.64 0.38 -5.78
CA GLU A 53 3.05 0.84 -4.47
C GLU A 53 2.25 2.10 -4.11
N VAL A 54 1.78 2.18 -2.87
CA VAL A 54 1.16 3.39 -2.32
C VAL A 54 1.87 3.76 -1.02
N ASN A 55 2.42 4.98 -0.99
CA ASN A 55 3.13 5.54 0.14
C ASN A 55 2.23 6.51 0.92
N GLU A 56 2.30 6.47 2.24
CA GLU A 56 1.73 7.50 3.09
C GLU A 56 2.53 8.80 2.96
N ALA A 57 1.83 9.89 2.67
CA ALA A 57 2.41 11.22 2.66
C ALA A 57 2.29 11.82 4.06
N THR A 58 3.41 11.94 4.78
CA THR A 58 3.46 12.74 5.99
C THR A 58 3.32 14.21 5.59
N THR A 59 2.29 14.89 6.08
CA THR A 59 2.18 16.34 5.89
C THR A 59 3.28 16.98 6.72
N VAL A 60 4.21 17.67 6.03
CA VAL A 60 5.27 18.48 6.65
C VAL A 60 4.69 19.74 7.29
#